data_AF-A0A378A6S7-F1
#
_entry.id   AF-A0A378A6S7-F1
#
_cell.length_a   1.000
_cell.length_b   1.000
_cell.length_c   1.000
_cell.angle_alpha   90.00
_cell.angle_beta   90.00
_cell.angle_gamma   90.00
#
_symmetry.space_group_name_H-M   'P 1'
#
loop_
_entity.id
_entity.type
_entity.pdbx_description
1 polymer ?
#
loop_
_entity_poly.entity_id
_entity_poly.type
_entity_poly.pdbx_seq_one_letter_code
_entity_poly.pdbx_strand_id
1 'polypeptide(L)' 'MEIITRVEAAKAGLKRYYTGKQCKHGHDSERWVYNGHCVECTLETNRRRHAEIKRLMHEASRGNAVEVI' A
#
# COMPACT_ATOMS: atom_id res chain seq x y z
N MET A 1 4.54 11.19 14.10
CA MET A 1 3.53 10.13 14.36
C MET A 1 3.73 9.67 15.81
N GLU A 2 2.67 9.52 16.59
CA GLU A 2 2.78 8.98 17.95
C GLU A 2 3.20 7.50 17.89
N ILE A 3 4.18 7.09 18.71
CA ILE A 3 4.64 5.70 18.74
C ILE A 3 3.69 4.90 19.62
N ILE A 4 2.89 4.03 18.99
CA ILE A 4 1.92 3.17 19.66
C ILE A 4 1.95 1.77 19.05
N THR A 5 1.61 0.77 19.84
CA THR A 5 1.45 -0.60 19.37
C THR A 5 0.18 -0.74 18.52
N ARG A 6 0.15 -1.80 17.71
CA ARG A 6 -1.05 -2.16 16.93
C ARG A 6 -2.28 -2.37 17.83
N VAL A 7 -2.07 -2.93 19.02
CA VAL A 7 -3.15 -3.23 19.99
C VAL A 7 -3.72 -1.95 20.58
N GLU A 8 -2.87 -1.00 20.98
CA GLU A 8 -3.30 0.31 21.48
C GLU A 8 -4.09 1.07 20.41
N ALA A 9 -3.58 1.09 19.17
CA ALA A 9 -4.28 1.72 18.05
C ALA A 9 -5.65 1.08 17.78
N ALA A 10 -5.76 -0.25 17.85
CA ALA A 10 -7.03 -0.97 17.68
C ALA A 10 -8.02 -0.62 18.80
N LYS A 11 -7.58 -0.60 20.07
CA LYS A 11 -8.42 -0.20 21.22
C LYS A 11 -8.89 1.24 21.12
N ALA A 12 -8.06 2.12 20.55
CA ALA A 12 -8.39 3.52 20.31
C ALA A 12 -9.23 3.76 19.04
N GLY A 13 -9.61 2.72 18.29
CA GLY A 13 -10.39 2.85 17.05
C GLY A 13 -9.62 3.49 15.89
N LEU A 14 -8.29 3.54 15.97
CA LEU A 14 -7.44 4.11 14.93
C LEU A 14 -7.32 3.13 13.75
N LYS A 15 -7.22 3.67 12.54
CA LYS A 15 -7.00 2.86 11.33
C LYS A 15 -5.53 2.52 11.13
N ARG A 16 -4.63 3.29 11.75
CA ARG A 16 -3.18 3.26 11.53
C ARG A 16 -2.44 3.40 12.85
N TYR A 17 -1.21 2.88 12.89
CA TYR A 17 -0.31 2.94 14.04
C TYR A 17 1.12 3.13 13.56
N TYR A 18 1.97 3.71 14.40
CA TYR A 18 3.38 3.92 14.07
C TYR A 18 4.29 3.29 15.10
N THR A 19 5.30 2.55 14.63
CA THR A 19 6.19 1.76 15.50
C THR A 19 7.51 2.46 15.81
N GLY A 20 7.75 3.67 15.28
CA GLY A 20 9.08 4.31 15.37
C GLY A 20 10.17 3.61 14.55
N LYS A 21 9.79 2.66 13.68
CA LYS A 21 10.71 1.79 12.95
C LYS A 21 10.32 1.73 11.48
N GLN A 22 11.33 1.87 10.62
CA GLN A 22 11.16 1.69 9.19
C GLN A 22 10.63 0.29 8.85
N CYS A 23 9.89 0.18 7.74
CA CYS A 23 9.48 -1.10 7.20
C CYS A 23 10.64 -1.82 6.49
N LYS A 24 10.44 -3.08 6.05
CA LYS A 24 11.46 -3.86 5.36
C LYS A 24 11.94 -3.26 4.03
N HIS A 25 11.19 -2.29 3.49
CA HIS A 25 11.53 -1.55 2.27
C HIS A 25 12.12 -0.15 2.57
N GLY A 26 12.37 0.18 3.85
CA GLY A 26 12.97 1.45 4.25
C GLY A 26 11.97 2.59 4.53
N HIS A 27 10.67 2.38 4.32
CA HIS A 27 9.66 3.41 4.58
C HIS A 27 9.53 3.76 6.06
N ASP A 28 9.70 5.02 6.39
CA ASP A 28 9.38 5.59 7.71
C ASP A 28 7.92 6.06 7.76
N SER A 29 7.01 5.09 7.86
CA SER A 29 5.57 5.31 7.68
C SER A 29 4.76 4.55 8.73
N GLU A 30 3.54 5.02 8.95
CA GLU A 30 2.50 4.27 9.65
C GLU A 30 2.23 2.90 9.00
N ARG A 31 1.57 2.04 9.77
CA ARG A 31 1.09 0.72 9.38
C ARG A 31 -0.41 0.63 9.61
N TRP A 32 -1.11 -0.10 8.76
CA TRP A 32 -2.55 -0.35 8.90
C TRP A 32 -2.84 -1.27 10.09
N VAL A 33 -3.83 -0.92 10.91
CA VAL A 33 -4.21 -1.74 12.08
C VAL A 33 -4.71 -3.13 11.67
N TYR A 34 -5.51 -3.22 10.60
CA TYR A 34 -6.20 -4.46 10.24
C TYR A 34 -5.27 -5.59 9.73
N ASN A 35 -4.13 -5.26 9.10
CA ASN A 35 -3.20 -6.26 8.55
C ASN A 35 -1.71 -5.99 8.85
N GLY A 36 -1.37 -4.89 9.51
CA GLY A 36 0.02 -4.51 9.81
C GLY A 36 0.85 -4.06 8.61
N HIS A 37 0.25 -3.92 7.42
CA HIS A 37 0.99 -3.48 6.24
C HIS A 37 1.42 -2.03 6.37
N CYS A 38 2.64 -1.73 5.91
CA CYS A 38 3.13 -0.37 5.78
C CYS A 38 2.25 0.40 4.78
N VAL A 39 1.82 1.61 5.17
CA VAL A 39 0.94 2.45 4.35
C VAL A 39 1.62 2.80 3.03
N GLU A 40 2.88 3.22 3.06
CA GLU A 40 3.64 3.53 1.84
C GLU A 40 3.79 2.33 0.90
N CYS A 41 4.12 1.13 1.42
CA CYS A 41 4.18 -0.08 0.60
C CYS A 41 2.85 -0.38 -0.12
N THR A 42 1.72 -0.20 0.58
CA THR A 42 0.39 -0.35 -0.01
C THR A 42 0.17 0.67 -1.11
N LEU A 43 0.55 1.94 -0.88
CA LEU A 43 0.41 3.00 -1.88
C LEU A 43 1.28 2.75 -3.12
N GLU A 44 2.52 2.33 -2.96
CA GLU A 44 3.41 1.98 -4.08
C GLU A 44 2.87 0.83 -4.91
N THR A 45 2.43 -0.25 -4.24
CA THR A 45 1.84 -1.41 -4.91
C THR A 45 0.58 -1.00 -5.67
N ASN A 46 -0.27 -0.18 -5.05
CA ASN A 46 -1.46 0.35 -5.70
C ASN A 46 -1.08 1.21 -6.91
N ARG A 47 -0.13 2.14 -6.80
CA ARG A 47 0.32 2.99 -7.91
C ARG A 47 0.81 2.15 -9.09
N ARG A 48 1.64 1.13 -8.82
CA ARG A 48 2.14 0.20 -9.86
C ARG A 48 0.98 -0.50 -10.57
N ARG A 49 0.06 -1.09 -9.81
CA ARG A 49 -1.11 -1.80 -10.36
C ARG A 49 -2.01 -0.87 -11.18
N HIS A 50 -2.27 0.35 -10.71
CA HIS A 50 -3.06 1.32 -11.46
C HIS A 50 -2.37 1.74 -12.77
N ALA A 51 -1.05 1.96 -12.75
CA ALA A 51 -0.29 2.30 -13.95
C ALA A 51 -0.32 1.16 -14.98
N GLU A 52 -0.17 -0.08 -14.52
CA GLU A 52 -0.26 -1.29 -15.34
C GLU A 52 -1.64 -1.44 -15.97
N ILE A 53 -2.72 -1.39 -15.17
CA ILE A 53 -4.10 -1.46 -15.69
C ILE A 53 -4.37 -0.34 -16.70
N LYS A 54 -3.94 0.90 -16.41
CA LYS A 54 -4.09 2.02 -17.34
C LYS A 54 -3.39 1.75 -18.67
N ARG A 55 -2.18 1.18 -18.63
CA ARG A 55 -1.43 0.80 -19.83
C ARG A 55 -2.19 -0.27 -20.63
N LEU A 56 -2.65 -1.32 -19.96
CA LEU A 56 -3.43 -2.40 -20.59
C LEU A 56 -4.69 -1.87 -21.26
N MET A 57 -5.44 -0.99 -20.59
CA MET A 57 -6.65 -0.37 -21.16
C MET A 57 -6.33 0.46 -22.42
N HIS A 58 -5.23 1.22 -22.40
CA HIS A 58 -4.80 2.01 -23.54
C HIS A 58 -4.31 1.13 -24.71
N GLU A 59 -3.61 0.04 -24.44
CA GLU A 59 -3.20 -0.94 -25.47
C GLU A 59 -4.40 -1.65 -26.09
N ALA A 60 -5.36 -2.09 -25.27
CA ALA A 60 -6.60 -2.69 -25.73
C ALA A 60 -7.40 -1.72 -26.62
N SER A 61 -7.48 -0.43 -26.26
CA SER A 61 -8.16 0.57 -27.10
C SER A 61 -7.52 0.79 -28.47
N ARG A 62 -6.24 0.43 -28.62
CA ARG A 62 -5.50 0.52 -29.89
C ARG A 62 -5.59 -0.76 -30.74
N GLY A 63 -6.32 -1.77 -30.28
CA GLY A 63 -6.45 -3.05 -30.96
C GLY A 63 -5.22 -3.95 -30.84
N ASN A 64 -4.28 -3.63 -29.94
CA ASN A 64 -3.13 -4.48 -29.68
C ASN A 64 -3.57 -5.65 -28.79
N ALA A 65 -3.29 -6.88 -29.22
CA ALA A 65 -3.41 -8.04 -28.34
C ALA A 65 -2.38 -7.89 -27.21
N VAL A 66 -2.85 -7.79 -25.97
CA VAL A 66 -1.97 -7.81 -24.80
C VAL A 66 -1.90 -9.24 -24.31
N GLU A 67 -0.74 -9.89 -24.44
CA GLU A 67 -0.50 -11.17 -23.78
C GLU A 67 -0.52 -10.97 -22.26
N VAL A 68 -1.47 -11.64 -21.61
CA VAL A 68 -1.52 -11.75 -20.15
C VAL A 68 -0.70 -12.99 -19.79
N ILE A 69 0.45 -12.79 -19.16
CA ILE A 69 1.31 -13.87 -18.62
C ILE A 69 0.67 -14.46 -17.36
#